data_AF-K8WKV9-F1
#
_entry.id   AF-K8WKV9-F1
#
_cell.length_a   1.000
_cell.length_b   1.000
_cell.length_c   1.000
_cell.angle_alpha   90.00
_cell.angle_beta   90.00
_cell.angle_gamma   90.00
#
_symmetry.space_group_name_H-M   'P 1'
#
loop_
_entity.id
_entity.type
_entity.pdbx_description
1 polymer ?
#
loop_
_entity_poly.entity_id
_entity_poly.type
_entity_poly.pdbx_seq_one_letter_code
_entity_poly.pdbx_strand_id
1 'polypeptide(L)'
;MMTEIQGAKDIDGQVFPIEETLTRLQKQNETKGTRPFQVVLIGKNNELMLEGYSEYLNSIGLLTERDFARFSIPNKENIQGYYYSYRGTMTTIRYSTPHMVINSGSKDSLVLYTKPITKYQITMIYQDGSKYLFNYNSASISRGILGFSKSYSNSFNGRFYVSTDYKTGQYELSSPMD
;
A
#
# COMPACT_ATOMS: atom_id res chain seq x y z
N MET A 1 -4.02 -12.37 -14.66
CA MET A 1 -3.74 -12.05 -13.24
C MET A 1 -2.55 -11.11 -13.07
N MET A 2 -1.32 -11.42 -13.51
CA MET A 2 -0.18 -10.49 -13.31
C MET A 2 -0.32 -9.16 -14.08
N THR A 3 -0.72 -9.21 -15.36
CA THR A 3 -0.97 -8.00 -16.17
C THR A 3 -2.16 -7.17 -15.69
N GLU A 4 -3.08 -7.75 -14.91
CA GLU A 4 -4.30 -7.08 -14.45
C GLU A 4 -4.08 -6.23 -13.19
N ILE A 5 -2.95 -6.43 -12.49
CA ILE A 5 -2.55 -5.68 -11.30
C ILE A 5 -1.52 -4.59 -11.64
N GLN A 6 -0.78 -4.76 -12.74
CA GLN A 6 0.27 -3.85 -13.18
C GLN A 6 -0.31 -2.63 -13.91
N GLY A 7 0.27 -1.46 -13.66
CA GLY A 7 -0.10 -0.21 -14.31
C GLY A 7 0.01 1.00 -13.39
N ALA A 8 -0.28 2.17 -13.92
CA ALA A 8 -0.43 3.40 -13.14
C ALA A 8 -1.87 3.89 -13.22
N LYS A 9 -2.45 4.26 -12.07
CA LYS A 9 -3.85 4.67 -11.96
C LYS A 9 -4.13 5.57 -10.76
N ASP A 10 -5.23 6.31 -10.82
CA ASP A 10 -5.79 7.03 -9.67
C ASP A 10 -6.83 6.18 -8.92
N ILE A 11 -7.35 6.73 -7.84
CA ILE A 11 -8.40 6.10 -7.02
C ILE A 11 -9.75 5.92 -7.75
N ASP A 12 -9.98 6.59 -8.87
CA ASP A 12 -11.20 6.44 -9.68
C ASP A 12 -11.06 5.34 -10.75
N GLY A 13 -9.89 4.70 -10.83
CA GLY A 13 -9.55 3.70 -11.85
C GLY A 13 -9.07 4.32 -13.18
N GLN A 14 -8.82 5.64 -13.23
CA GLN A 14 -8.29 6.28 -14.42
C GLN A 14 -6.83 5.88 -14.62
N VAL A 15 -6.52 5.31 -15.79
CA VAL A 15 -5.16 4.86 -16.13
C VAL A 15 -4.29 6.03 -16.58
N PHE A 16 -3.05 6.06 -16.10
CA PHE A 16 -2.01 7.01 -16.49
C PHE A 16 -0.84 6.31 -17.18
N PRO A 17 -0.04 7.03 -17.99
CA PRO A 17 1.25 6.52 -18.44
C PRO A 17 2.18 6.23 -17.25
N ILE A 18 2.80 5.04 -17.26
CA ILE A 18 3.73 4.62 -16.20
C ILE A 18 4.89 5.60 -16.04
N GLU A 19 5.52 6.00 -17.15
CA GLU A 19 6.69 6.90 -17.13
C GLU A 19 6.35 8.29 -16.56
N GLU A 20 5.18 8.83 -16.93
CA GLU A 20 4.67 10.08 -16.38
C GLU A 20 4.44 9.97 -14.87
N THR A 21 3.82 8.88 -14.44
CA THR A 21 3.52 8.63 -13.02
C THR A 21 4.80 8.49 -12.20
N LEU A 22 5.78 7.74 -12.68
CA LEU A 22 7.09 7.62 -12.04
C LEU A 22 7.79 8.99 -11.96
N THR A 23 7.71 9.80 -13.01
CA THR A 23 8.28 11.16 -13.01
C THR A 23 7.63 12.05 -11.95
N ARG A 24 6.31 11.97 -11.79
CA ARG A 24 5.57 12.68 -10.73
C ARG A 24 6.00 12.22 -9.33
N LEU A 25 6.10 10.91 -9.12
CA LEU A 25 6.53 10.31 -7.85
C LEU A 25 7.97 10.69 -7.49
N GLN A 26 8.87 10.80 -8.47
CA GLN A 26 10.24 11.25 -8.26
C GLN A 26 10.31 12.73 -7.83
N LYS A 27 9.47 13.59 -8.41
CA LYS A 27 9.45 15.03 -8.09
C LYS A 27 8.93 15.32 -6.68
N GLN A 28 7.99 14.51 -6.19
CA GLN A 28 7.35 14.66 -4.88
C GLN A 28 6.84 16.09 -4.59
N ASN A 29 6.11 16.67 -5.53
CA ASN A 29 5.65 18.07 -5.50
C ASN A 29 4.14 18.22 -5.74
N GLU A 30 3.36 17.17 -5.42
CA GLU A 30 1.91 17.22 -5.53
C GLU A 30 1.35 18.24 -4.53
N THR A 31 0.20 18.83 -4.86
CA THR A 31 -0.46 19.87 -4.05
C THR A 31 -1.63 19.30 -3.26
N LYS A 32 -2.09 20.03 -2.24
CA LYS A 32 -3.30 19.65 -1.48
C LYS A 32 -4.51 19.52 -2.41
N GLY A 33 -5.29 18.46 -2.26
CA GLY A 33 -6.41 18.13 -3.13
C GLY A 33 -6.01 17.33 -4.38
N THR A 34 -4.73 16.97 -4.54
CA THR A 34 -4.33 16.03 -5.59
C THR A 34 -5.00 14.69 -5.32
N ARG A 35 -5.67 14.14 -6.34
CA ARG A 35 -6.26 12.81 -6.25
C ARG A 35 -5.18 11.75 -6.04
N PRO A 36 -5.37 10.77 -5.14
CA PRO A 36 -4.41 9.71 -4.95
C PRO A 36 -4.15 8.93 -6.23
N PHE A 37 -2.91 8.53 -6.42
CA PHE A 37 -2.50 7.71 -7.55
C PHE A 37 -1.37 6.77 -7.16
N GLN A 38 -1.26 5.68 -7.89
CA GLN A 38 -0.26 4.65 -7.66
C GLN A 38 0.26 4.08 -8.97
N VAL A 39 1.46 3.53 -8.91
CA VAL A 39 2.04 2.67 -9.93
C VAL A 39 2.42 1.33 -9.30
N VAL A 40 1.99 0.26 -9.96
CA VAL A 40 2.34 -1.11 -9.61
C VAL A 40 3.08 -1.72 -10.78
N LEU A 41 4.30 -2.21 -10.56
CA LEU A 41 5.08 -2.91 -11.58
C LEU A 41 5.41 -4.32 -11.09
N ILE A 42 5.29 -5.31 -11.99
CA ILE A 42 5.71 -6.68 -11.74
C ILE A 42 6.87 -6.99 -12.70
N GLY A 43 8.07 -7.08 -12.13
CA GLY A 43 9.31 -7.36 -12.84
C GLY A 43 9.59 -8.86 -12.98
N LYS A 44 10.83 -9.18 -13.38
CA LYS A 44 11.32 -10.57 -13.44
C LYS A 44 11.28 -11.20 -12.05
N ASN A 45 11.16 -12.53 -12.00
CA ASN A 45 11.11 -13.31 -10.76
C ASN A 45 9.99 -12.88 -9.78
N ASN A 46 8.90 -12.35 -10.30
CA ASN A 46 7.76 -11.85 -9.52
C ASN A 46 8.14 -10.74 -8.53
N GLU A 47 9.14 -9.92 -8.87
CA GLU A 47 9.43 -8.72 -8.09
C GLU A 47 8.30 -7.71 -8.26
N LEU A 48 7.64 -7.36 -7.17
CA LEU A 48 6.64 -6.32 -7.07
C LEU A 48 7.31 -5.00 -6.66
N MET A 49 7.02 -3.95 -7.42
CA MET A 49 7.27 -2.57 -7.04
C MET A 49 5.93 -1.84 -6.91
N LEU A 50 5.75 -1.13 -5.81
CA LEU A 50 4.57 -0.33 -5.51
C LEU A 50 5.02 1.05 -5.05
N GLU A 51 4.56 2.09 -5.74
CA GLU A 51 4.80 3.48 -5.35
C GLU A 51 3.54 4.31 -5.57
N GLY A 52 3.33 5.34 -4.76
CA GLY A 52 2.15 6.19 -4.91
C GLY A 52 2.13 7.43 -4.04
N TYR A 53 1.07 8.22 -4.22
CA TYR A 53 0.73 9.40 -3.43
C TYR A 53 -0.71 9.28 -2.92
N SER A 54 -0.96 9.75 -1.70
CA SER A 54 -2.31 9.85 -1.14
C SER A 54 -2.39 10.93 -0.05
N GLU A 55 -3.58 11.45 0.15
CA GLU A 55 -3.92 12.34 1.29
C GLU A 55 -4.70 11.59 2.39
N TYR A 56 -5.07 10.33 2.13
CA TYR A 56 -5.87 9.50 3.05
C TYR A 56 -4.97 8.78 4.05
N LEU A 57 -4.72 9.42 5.20
CA LEU A 57 -3.83 8.90 6.26
C LEU A 57 -4.35 7.60 6.90
N ASN A 58 -5.66 7.38 6.89
CA ASN A 58 -6.28 6.13 7.33
C ASN A 58 -5.85 4.94 6.47
N SER A 59 -5.51 5.15 5.19
CA SER A 59 -5.00 4.11 4.28
C SER A 59 -3.63 3.58 4.68
N ILE A 60 -2.95 4.21 5.63
CA ILE A 60 -1.72 3.73 6.27
C ILE A 60 -1.91 3.56 7.77
N GLY A 61 -3.15 3.43 8.25
CA GLY A 61 -3.43 3.16 9.67
C GLY A 61 -3.03 4.29 10.62
N LEU A 62 -3.09 5.55 10.15
CA LEU A 62 -2.98 6.74 10.99
C LEU A 62 -4.37 7.37 11.16
N LEU A 63 -5.06 7.04 12.26
CA LEU A 63 -6.41 7.54 12.53
C LEU A 63 -6.49 8.33 13.85
N THR A 64 -5.71 7.91 14.85
CA THR A 64 -5.77 8.42 16.22
C THR A 64 -4.46 9.05 16.64
N GLU A 65 -4.48 9.88 17.69
CA GLU A 65 -3.25 10.47 18.24
C GLU A 65 -2.20 9.42 18.61
N ARG A 66 -2.66 8.24 19.05
CA ARG A 66 -1.80 7.12 19.38
C ARG A 66 -1.02 6.63 18.16
N ASP A 67 -1.63 6.64 16.97
CA ASP A 67 -1.00 6.20 15.73
C ASP A 67 0.08 7.19 15.27
N PHE A 68 -0.17 8.49 15.42
CA PHE A 68 0.83 9.53 15.15
C PHE A 68 1.99 9.49 16.14
N ALA A 69 1.69 9.36 17.44
CA ALA A 69 2.70 9.24 18.49
C ALA A 69 3.56 7.97 18.33
N ARG A 70 2.94 6.86 17.91
CA ARG A 70 3.60 5.58 17.63
C ARG A 70 4.76 5.69 16.62
N PHE A 71 4.65 6.61 15.66
CA PHE A 71 5.72 6.90 14.70
C PHE A 71 6.44 8.22 14.99
N SER A 72 6.15 8.90 16.11
CA SER A 72 6.71 10.22 16.45
C SER A 72 6.50 11.27 15.36
N ILE A 73 5.34 11.22 14.68
CA ILE A 73 4.99 12.16 13.61
C ILE A 73 4.61 13.51 14.24
N PRO A 74 5.33 14.61 13.95
CA PRO A 74 5.01 15.92 14.47
C PRO A 74 3.83 16.56 13.70
N ASN A 75 3.23 17.60 14.29
CA ASN A 75 2.34 18.56 13.62
C ASN A 75 1.27 17.94 12.70
N LYS A 76 0.54 16.94 13.20
CA LYS A 76 -0.43 16.15 12.41
C LYS A 76 -1.45 17.02 11.64
N GLU A 77 -1.83 18.17 12.18
CA GLU A 77 -2.79 19.11 11.57
C GLU A 77 -2.27 19.78 10.29
N ASN A 78 -0.95 19.82 10.09
CA ASN A 78 -0.31 20.47 8.95
C ASN A 78 0.10 19.49 7.85
N ILE A 79 -0.26 18.21 7.96
CA ILE A 79 0.04 17.21 6.93
C ILE A 79 -0.81 17.51 5.69
N GLN A 80 -0.15 17.57 4.53
CA GLN A 80 -0.79 17.71 3.23
C GLN A 80 -1.15 16.34 2.64
N GLY A 81 -0.22 15.39 2.73
CA GLY A 81 -0.35 14.05 2.18
C GLY A 81 0.92 13.26 2.38
N TYR A 82 1.05 12.14 1.70
CA TYR A 82 2.23 11.29 1.77
C TYR A 82 2.51 10.55 0.47
N TYR A 83 3.79 10.32 0.25
CA TYR A 83 4.27 9.34 -0.72
C TYR A 83 4.59 8.03 -0.01
N TYR A 84 4.42 6.93 -0.72
CA TYR A 84 4.82 5.62 -0.23
C TYR A 84 5.57 4.83 -1.29
N SER A 85 6.45 3.94 -0.84
CA SER A 85 7.22 3.05 -1.71
C SER A 85 7.48 1.69 -1.04
N TYR A 86 7.44 0.65 -1.86
CA TYR A 86 7.69 -0.72 -1.43
C TYR A 86 8.19 -1.60 -2.57
N ARG A 87 9.15 -2.48 -2.24
CA ARG A 87 9.58 -3.58 -3.09
C ARG A 87 9.52 -4.91 -2.34
N GLY A 88 9.04 -5.95 -3.00
CA GLY A 88 8.97 -7.29 -2.45
C GLY A 88 8.87 -8.35 -3.55
N THR A 89 9.10 -9.61 -3.22
CA THR A 89 8.84 -10.72 -4.15
C THR A 89 7.45 -11.27 -3.90
N MET A 90 6.58 -11.34 -4.90
CA MET A 90 5.27 -12.00 -4.76
C MET A 90 5.47 -13.49 -4.50
N THR A 91 4.76 -14.03 -3.51
CA THR A 91 4.89 -15.42 -3.10
C THR A 91 3.63 -16.23 -3.37
N THR A 92 2.46 -15.71 -2.97
CA THR A 92 1.17 -16.40 -3.16
C THR A 92 0.03 -15.39 -3.11
N ILE A 93 -1.08 -15.71 -3.76
CA ILE A 93 -2.36 -15.00 -3.64
C ILE A 93 -3.36 -15.99 -3.05
N ARG A 94 -4.09 -15.57 -2.01
CA ARG A 94 -5.12 -16.40 -1.36
C ARG A 94 -6.41 -15.61 -1.21
N TYR A 95 -7.53 -16.30 -1.07
CA TYR A 95 -8.77 -15.66 -0.67
C TYR A 95 -8.67 -15.14 0.78
N SER A 96 -9.24 -13.96 1.02
CA SER A 96 -9.67 -13.60 2.38
C SER A 96 -10.69 -14.66 2.83
N THR A 97 -10.72 -15.01 4.11
CA THR A 97 -11.35 -16.23 4.64
C THR A 97 -12.70 -16.66 4.01
N PRO A 98 -13.05 -17.96 3.97
CA PRO A 98 -14.17 -18.51 3.18
C PRO A 98 -15.55 -17.89 3.42
N HIS A 99 -15.78 -17.25 4.57
CA HIS A 99 -17.07 -16.64 4.93
C HIS A 99 -17.31 -15.28 4.25
N MET A 100 -16.32 -14.76 3.50
CA MET A 100 -16.38 -13.46 2.82
C MET A 100 -16.40 -13.56 1.29
N VAL A 101 -16.46 -14.77 0.72
CA VAL A 101 -16.60 -14.97 -0.73
C VAL A 101 -18.00 -15.46 -1.05
N ILE A 102 -18.65 -14.80 -2.01
CA ILE A 102 -20.04 -15.11 -2.40
C ILE A 102 -20.15 -16.55 -2.95
N ASN A 103 -19.09 -17.07 -3.57
CA ASN A 103 -18.94 -18.49 -3.95
C ASN A 103 -17.47 -18.83 -4.24
N SER A 104 -17.15 -20.11 -4.48
CA SER A 104 -15.78 -20.59 -4.74
C SER A 104 -15.15 -20.08 -6.05
N GLY A 105 -15.92 -19.43 -6.93
CA GLY A 105 -15.44 -18.75 -8.14
C GLY A 105 -15.40 -17.22 -8.01
N SER A 106 -15.95 -16.65 -6.93
CA SER A 106 -15.93 -15.22 -6.64
C SER A 106 -14.49 -14.83 -6.31
N LYS A 107 -13.94 -13.93 -7.10
CA LYS A 107 -12.58 -13.40 -6.95
C LYS A 107 -12.56 -12.11 -6.14
N ASP A 108 -13.57 -11.96 -5.28
CA ASP A 108 -13.79 -10.79 -4.47
C ASP A 108 -13.01 -10.98 -3.16
N SER A 109 -12.21 -9.98 -2.77
CA SER A 109 -11.37 -10.01 -1.56
C SER A 109 -10.25 -11.06 -1.58
N LEU A 110 -9.25 -10.83 -2.42
CA LEU A 110 -8.00 -11.59 -2.43
C LEU A 110 -6.95 -10.93 -1.51
N VAL A 111 -5.98 -11.70 -1.04
CA VAL A 111 -4.82 -11.24 -0.27
C VAL A 111 -3.56 -11.69 -0.99
N LEU A 112 -2.76 -10.72 -1.43
CA LEU A 112 -1.44 -10.94 -1.98
C LEU A 112 -0.41 -10.99 -0.85
N TYR A 113 0.38 -12.07 -0.83
CA TYR A 113 1.50 -12.24 0.09
C TYR A 113 2.81 -11.99 -0.65
N THR A 114 3.64 -11.15 -0.07
CA THR A 114 4.97 -10.83 -0.58
C THR A 114 6.04 -11.12 0.47
N LYS A 115 7.26 -11.40 0.01
CA LYS A 115 8.46 -11.38 0.83
C LYS A 115 9.11 -9.99 0.67
N PRO A 116 9.15 -9.14 1.70
CA PRO A 116 9.74 -7.80 1.60
C PRO A 116 11.21 -7.84 1.14
N ILE A 117 11.53 -7.00 0.15
CA ILE A 117 12.89 -6.67 -0.28
C ILE A 117 13.31 -5.36 0.39
N THR A 118 12.40 -4.38 0.43
CA THR A 118 12.57 -3.13 1.18
C THR A 118 11.52 -3.03 2.29
N LYS A 119 11.72 -2.08 3.21
CA LYS A 119 10.66 -1.65 4.12
C LYS A 119 9.54 -0.96 3.33
N TYR A 120 8.33 -0.97 3.89
CA TYR A 120 7.25 -0.11 3.39
C TYR A 120 7.51 1.31 3.92
N GLN A 121 7.94 2.19 3.04
CA GLN A 121 8.41 3.53 3.38
C GLN A 121 7.31 4.55 3.17
N ILE A 122 7.18 5.51 4.08
CA ILE A 122 6.24 6.64 4.02
C ILE A 122 7.01 7.95 4.12
N THR A 123 6.80 8.85 3.16
CA THR A 123 7.27 10.24 3.22
C THR A 123 6.07 11.16 3.34
N MET A 124 5.82 11.66 4.54
CA MET A 124 4.84 12.71 4.80
C MET A 124 5.30 14.04 4.23
N ILE A 125 4.38 14.79 3.65
CA ILE A 125 4.58 16.14 3.15
C ILE A 125 3.70 17.08 3.96
N TYR A 126 4.27 18.13 4.49
CA TYR A 126 3.55 19.17 5.23
C TYR A 126 3.22 20.35 4.32
N GLN A 127 2.24 21.16 4.72
CA GLN A 127 1.80 22.34 3.98
C GLN A 127 2.91 23.41 3.81
N ASP A 128 3.93 23.41 4.68
CA ASP A 128 5.10 24.28 4.57
C ASP A 128 6.20 23.71 3.64
N GLY A 129 5.95 22.56 3.01
CA GLY A 129 6.90 21.86 2.15
C GLY A 129 7.93 21.00 2.88
N SER A 130 7.95 21.02 4.23
CA SER A 130 8.79 20.12 5.00
C SER A 130 8.35 18.67 4.82
N LYS A 131 9.27 17.74 5.07
CA LYS A 131 9.05 16.30 4.89
C LYS A 131 9.39 15.52 6.15
N TYR A 132 8.61 14.48 6.43
CA TYR A 132 8.90 13.55 7.52
C TYR A 132 8.85 12.10 7.02
N LEU A 133 9.92 11.35 7.30
CA LEU A 133 10.09 9.98 6.83
C LEU A 133 9.89 8.99 7.98
N PHE A 134 9.07 7.98 7.77
CA PHE A 134 9.04 6.80 8.64
C PHE A 134 8.82 5.53 7.80
N ASN A 135 8.99 4.37 8.45
CA ASN A 135 8.85 3.08 7.78
C ASN A 135 8.07 2.12 8.68
N TYR A 136 7.32 1.22 8.07
CA TYR A 136 6.88 0.00 8.72
C TYR A 136 8.06 -0.97 8.77
N ASN A 137 8.35 -1.50 9.94
CA ASN A 137 9.37 -2.53 10.08
C ASN A 137 8.87 -3.82 9.42
N SER A 138 9.60 -4.32 8.43
CA SER A 138 9.28 -5.61 7.83
C SER A 138 9.55 -6.74 8.83
N ALA A 139 8.52 -7.25 9.49
CA ALA A 139 8.64 -8.38 10.41
C ALA A 139 8.06 -9.64 9.76
N SER A 140 8.87 -10.69 9.65
CA SER A 140 8.35 -12.02 9.35
C SER A 140 7.47 -12.46 10.52
N ILE A 141 6.17 -12.60 10.29
CA ILE A 141 5.26 -13.12 11.33
C ILE A 141 5.68 -14.56 11.63
N SER A 142 6.30 -14.78 12.78
CA SER A 142 6.49 -16.11 13.36
C SER A 142 5.12 -16.66 13.75
N ARG A 143 4.62 -17.66 13.02
CA ARG A 143 3.49 -18.50 13.48
C ARG A 143 4.01 -19.39 14.61
N GLY A 144 3.67 -19.07 15.85
CA GLY A 144 3.86 -19.99 16.96
C GLY A 144 2.98 -21.24 16.80
N ILE A 145 3.46 -22.39 17.28
CA ILE A 145 2.78 -23.71 17.22
C ILE A 145 1.41 -23.71 17.93
N LEU A 146 1.11 -22.69 18.75
CA LEU A 146 -0.12 -22.56 19.55
C LEU A 146 -0.91 -21.25 19.29
N GLY A 147 -0.93 -20.75 18.05
CA GLY A 147 -2.07 -19.95 17.58
C GLY A 147 -2.07 -18.43 17.82
N PHE A 148 -1.05 -17.84 18.44
CA PHE A 148 -0.97 -16.37 18.51
C PHE A 148 0.04 -15.81 17.51
N SER A 149 -0.46 -15.14 16.47
CA SER A 149 0.35 -14.25 15.64
C SER A 149 0.72 -13.01 16.46
N LYS A 150 2.00 -12.84 16.78
CA LYS A 150 2.50 -11.54 17.23
C LYS A 150 2.40 -10.56 16.05
N SER A 151 1.38 -9.71 16.05
CA SER A 151 1.41 -8.45 15.31
C SER A 151 2.25 -7.47 16.14
N TYR A 152 3.31 -6.93 15.55
CA TYR A 152 4.08 -5.87 16.18
C TYR A 152 3.46 -4.54 15.76
N SER A 153 3.11 -3.69 16.72
CA SER A 153 2.81 -2.29 16.42
C SER A 153 3.99 -1.73 15.63
N ASN A 154 3.75 -1.27 14.40
CA ASN A 154 4.74 -0.80 13.40
C ASN A 154 5.28 -1.85 12.43
N SER A 155 4.67 -3.03 12.29
CA SER A 155 5.13 -4.01 11.32
C SER A 155 4.28 -4.15 10.08
N PHE A 156 4.93 -4.18 8.92
CA PHE A 156 4.33 -4.60 7.67
C PHE A 156 4.80 -6.02 7.35
N ASN A 157 3.86 -6.95 7.22
CA ASN A 157 4.16 -8.38 7.06
C ASN A 157 4.21 -8.84 5.59
N GLY A 158 4.13 -7.90 4.64
CA GLY A 158 4.14 -8.21 3.20
C GLY A 158 2.77 -8.53 2.61
N ARG A 159 1.66 -8.29 3.32
CA ARG A 159 0.29 -8.59 2.83
C ARG A 159 -0.42 -7.36 2.27
N PHE A 160 -1.01 -7.52 1.11
CA PHE A 160 -1.88 -6.52 0.48
C PHE A 160 -3.25 -7.11 0.21
N TYR A 161 -4.31 -6.30 0.35
CA TYR A 161 -5.59 -6.65 -0.24
C TYR A 161 -5.55 -6.47 -1.76
N VAL A 162 -6.20 -7.39 -2.45
CA VAL A 162 -6.44 -7.34 -3.88
C VAL A 162 -7.95 -7.28 -4.09
N SER A 163 -8.41 -6.16 -4.63
CA SER A 163 -9.82 -5.92 -4.97
C SER A 163 -9.99 -5.82 -6.47
N THR A 164 -11.18 -6.12 -6.97
CA THR A 164 -11.59 -5.77 -8.32
C THR A 164 -12.16 -4.35 -8.32
N ASP A 165 -11.70 -3.52 -9.25
CA ASP A 165 -12.37 -2.25 -9.53
C ASP A 165 -13.69 -2.54 -10.26
N TYR A 166 -14.78 -1.99 -9.73
CA TYR A 166 -16.13 -2.32 -10.21
C TYR A 166 -16.46 -1.71 -11.57
N LYS A 167 -15.72 -0.68 -12.02
CA LYS A 167 -15.94 -0.01 -13.32
C LYS A 167 -15.17 -0.69 -14.43
N THR A 168 -13.92 -1.06 -14.16
CA THR A 168 -12.94 -1.56 -15.13
C THR A 168 -12.81 -3.08 -15.08
N GLY A 169 -13.22 -3.71 -13.99
CA GLY A 169 -13.04 -5.15 -13.74
C GLY A 169 -11.59 -5.56 -13.48
N GLN A 170 -10.65 -4.60 -13.41
CA GLN A 170 -9.24 -4.87 -13.19
C GLN A 170 -8.93 -5.09 -11.71
N TYR A 171 -7.82 -5.78 -11.43
CA TYR A 171 -7.37 -5.96 -10.05
C TYR A 171 -6.56 -4.76 -9.57
N GLU A 172 -6.67 -4.46 -8.29
CA GLU A 172 -5.94 -3.37 -7.65
C GLU A 172 -5.34 -3.84 -6.34
N LEU A 173 -4.14 -3.35 -6.05
CA LEU A 173 -3.58 -3.47 -4.71
C LEU A 173 -4.11 -2.30 -3.86
N SER A 174 -4.75 -2.66 -2.75
CA SER A 174 -5.14 -1.71 -1.72
C SER A 174 -4.00 -1.50 -0.72
N SER A 175 -4.29 -0.72 0.33
CA SER A 175 -3.41 -0.48 1.46
C SER A 175 -2.73 -1.72 2.04
N PRO A 176 -1.48 -1.57 2.53
CA PRO A 176 -0.79 -2.64 3.26
C PRO A 176 -1.57 -3.07 4.52
N MET A 177 -1.49 -4.36 4.85
CA MET A 177 -2.03 -4.92 6.10
C MET A 177 -0.93 -5.11 7.16
N ASP A 178 -1.29 -4.89 8.43
CA ASP A 178 -0.48 -5.24 9.60
C ASP A 178 -0.42 -6.77 9.86
#